data_AF-A0A848WK05-F1
#
_entry.id   AF-A0A848WK05-F1
#
_cell.length_a   1.000
_cell.length_b   1.000
_cell.length_c   1.000
_cell.angle_alpha   90.00
_cell.angle_beta   90.00
_cell.angle_gamma   90.00
#
_symmetry.space_group_name_H-M   'P 1'
#
loop_
_entity.id
_entity.type
_entity.pdbx_description
1 polymer ?
#
loop_
_entity_poly.entity_id
_entity_poly.type
_entity_poly.pdbx_seq_one_letter_code
_entity_poly.pdbx_strand_id
1 'polypeptide(L)'
;MKKIQIVTLAIGVIAIGVGFFTFQSTAETPPPPNPPTPPGEDFPPYTPGTPFRLFGGSVDGGKKAFEQLNCIQCHKVKGVQVAEPKGKRRLLLTLGQEVRFVKRYEDLILAITNPRHVINEQYRSILTQAELNGGIEPMMPDLTDHMTARQLVDLVAFLNSAYSDSQPGFVNPDRED
;
A
#
# COMPACT_ATOMS: atom_id res chain seq x y z
N MET A 1 -72.01 -14.41 39.63
CA MET A 1 -72.12 -13.08 40.29
C MET A 1 -70.88 -12.86 41.14
N LYS A 2 -69.98 -11.94 40.75
CA LYS A 2 -68.86 -11.47 41.58
C LYS A 2 -68.57 -10.03 41.17
N LYS A 3 -68.71 -9.11 42.13
CA LYS A 3 -68.58 -7.65 41.96
C LYS A 3 -67.10 -7.31 41.75
N ILE A 4 -66.80 -6.53 40.72
CA ILE A 4 -65.47 -5.98 40.46
C ILE A 4 -65.42 -4.58 41.08
N GLN A 5 -64.46 -4.36 41.98
CA GLN A 5 -64.20 -3.05 42.58
C GLN A 5 -63.48 -2.14 41.57
N ILE A 6 -63.96 -0.90 41.49
CA ILE A 6 -63.38 0.18 40.71
C ILE A 6 -62.26 0.80 41.54
N VAL A 7 -61.04 0.78 41.03
CA VAL A 7 -59.91 1.56 41.57
C VAL A 7 -59.72 2.77 40.65
N THR A 8 -60.00 3.95 41.19
CA THR A 8 -59.77 5.25 40.54
C THR A 8 -58.28 5.55 40.55
N LEU A 9 -57.65 5.61 39.38
CA LEU A 9 -56.27 6.07 39.22
C LEU A 9 -56.28 7.53 38.75
N ALA A 10 -55.68 8.40 39.55
CA ALA A 10 -55.54 9.82 39.26
C ALA A 10 -54.60 10.05 38.06
N ILE A 11 -55.06 10.79 37.06
CA ILE A 11 -54.24 11.23 35.92
C ILE A 11 -53.48 12.48 36.36
N GLY A 12 -52.17 12.33 36.60
CA GLY A 12 -51.26 13.46 36.77
C GLY A 12 -50.96 14.11 35.41
N VAL A 13 -51.36 15.36 35.25
CA VAL A 13 -51.02 16.20 34.08
C VAL A 13 -49.56 16.63 34.23
N ILE A 14 -48.67 16.09 33.40
CA ILE A 14 -47.29 16.59 33.26
C ILE A 14 -47.33 17.74 32.26
N ALA A 15 -47.16 18.97 32.77
CA ALA A 15 -46.99 20.16 31.94
C ALA A 15 -45.60 20.10 31.27
N ILE A 16 -45.58 19.89 29.95
CA ILE A 16 -44.36 20.01 29.15
C ILE A 16 -44.13 21.50 28.90
N GLY A 17 -43.25 22.09 29.70
CA GLY A 17 -42.75 23.45 29.48
C GLY A 17 -41.87 23.48 28.23
N VAL A 18 -42.32 24.13 27.17
CA VAL A 18 -41.53 24.41 25.97
C VAL A 18 -40.57 25.55 26.30
N GLY A 19 -39.40 25.20 26.83
CA GLY A 19 -38.30 26.14 27.05
C GLY A 19 -37.62 26.46 25.71
N PHE A 20 -37.77 27.70 25.25
CA PHE A 20 -36.96 28.26 24.17
C PHE A 20 -35.51 28.40 24.65
N PHE A 21 -34.66 27.41 24.34
CA PHE A 21 -33.21 27.55 24.46
C PHE A 21 -32.68 28.28 23.23
N THR A 22 -32.30 29.55 23.40
CA THR A 22 -31.51 30.29 22.41
C THR A 22 -30.08 29.78 22.48
N PHE A 23 -29.68 28.94 21.52
CA PHE A 23 -28.31 28.48 21.37
C PHE A 23 -27.48 29.58 20.70
N GLN A 24 -26.78 30.40 21.50
CA GLN A 24 -25.84 31.39 20.97
C GLN A 24 -24.56 30.66 20.54
N SER A 25 -24.46 30.30 19.26
CA SER A 25 -23.25 29.72 18.68
C SER A 25 -22.19 30.80 18.52
N THR A 26 -21.26 30.88 19.47
CA THR A 26 -19.98 31.57 19.25
C THR A 26 -19.07 30.63 18.48
N ALA A 27 -19.24 30.58 17.16
CA ALA A 27 -18.29 29.94 16.27
C ALA A 27 -16.99 30.78 16.28
N GLU A 28 -16.10 30.51 17.23
CA GLU A 28 -14.70 30.93 17.11
C GLU A 28 -14.12 30.19 15.91
N THR A 29 -13.63 30.94 14.92
CA THR A 29 -12.96 30.36 13.77
C THR A 29 -11.77 29.54 14.26
N PRO A 30 -11.59 28.29 13.79
CA PRO A 30 -10.42 27.51 14.15
C PRO A 30 -9.16 28.30 13.77
N PRO A 31 -8.10 28.24 14.59
CA PRO A 31 -6.85 28.91 14.26
C PRO A 31 -6.39 28.44 12.87
N PRO A 32 -5.77 29.33 12.08
CA PRO A 32 -5.20 28.91 10.80
C PRO A 32 -4.23 27.75 11.02
N PRO A 33 -4.15 26.79 10.09
CA PRO A 33 -3.15 25.74 10.17
C PRO A 33 -1.77 26.39 10.30
N ASN A 34 -0.91 25.79 11.14
CA ASN A 34 0.47 26.23 11.26
C ASN A 34 1.11 26.31 9.87
N PRO A 35 1.95 27.32 9.60
CA PRO A 35 2.67 27.40 8.34
C PRO A 35 3.47 26.11 8.13
N PRO A 36 3.62 25.62 6.89
CA PRO A 36 4.48 24.48 6.61
C PRO A 36 5.88 24.78 7.15
N THR A 37 6.43 23.84 7.91
CA THR A 37 7.82 23.92 8.38
C THR A 37 8.75 24.08 7.17
N PRO A 38 9.82 24.88 7.29
CA PRO A 38 10.77 25.03 6.18
C PRO A 38 11.35 23.66 5.82
N PRO A 39 11.56 23.37 4.52
CA PRO A 39 12.11 22.09 4.08
C PRO A 39 13.56 22.00 4.58
N GLY A 40 13.80 21.24 5.64
CA GLY A 40 15.16 21.08 6.18
C GLY A 40 15.29 20.43 7.55
N GLU A 41 14.24 20.34 8.37
CA GLU A 41 14.36 19.72 9.71
C GLU A 41 14.11 18.21 9.74
N ASP A 42 13.50 17.65 8.68
CA ASP A 42 13.12 16.22 8.61
C ASP A 42 14.02 15.38 7.69
N PHE A 43 14.97 15.98 6.98
CA PHE A 43 15.91 15.26 6.10
C PHE A 43 17.29 15.17 6.76
N PRO A 44 17.81 13.95 7.04
CA PRO A 44 19.16 13.82 7.57
C PRO A 44 20.17 14.43 6.56
N PRO A 45 21.26 15.05 7.04
CA PRO A 45 22.26 15.64 6.15
C PRO A 45 22.81 14.58 5.20
N TYR A 46 22.90 14.92 3.91
CA TYR A 46 23.51 14.04 2.91
C TYR A 46 24.95 13.73 3.33
N THR A 47 25.22 12.46 3.58
CA THR A 47 26.55 11.97 3.90
C THR A 47 27.05 11.15 2.70
N PRO A 48 28.22 11.47 2.11
CA PRO A 48 28.79 10.64 1.06
C PRO A 48 28.92 9.19 1.53
N GLY A 49 28.42 8.25 0.73
CA GLY A 49 28.36 6.83 1.09
C GLY A 49 27.05 6.38 1.73
N THR A 50 26.12 7.28 2.05
CA THR A 50 24.77 6.89 2.48
C THR A 50 24.04 6.16 1.34
N PRO A 51 23.52 4.94 1.58
CA PRO A 51 22.73 4.22 0.59
C PRO A 51 21.49 5.02 0.17
N PHE A 52 21.17 5.00 -1.12
CA PHE A 52 19.94 5.63 -1.62
C PHE A 52 18.70 4.96 -1.01
N ARG A 53 17.75 5.76 -0.52
CA ARG A 53 16.50 5.28 0.08
C ARG A 53 15.31 6.15 -0.29
N LEU A 54 14.16 5.49 -0.33
CA LEU A 54 12.87 6.16 -0.41
C LEU A 54 12.24 6.15 0.99
N PHE A 55 12.13 7.32 1.61
CA PHE A 55 11.62 7.44 2.97
C PHE A 55 10.10 7.55 3.03
N GLY A 56 9.53 7.18 4.19
CA GLY A 56 8.12 7.37 4.50
C GLY A 56 7.18 6.41 3.77
N GLY A 57 7.66 5.23 3.35
CA GLY A 57 6.85 4.14 2.77
C GLY A 57 5.92 3.47 3.78
N SER A 58 4.71 3.10 3.36
CA SER A 58 3.76 2.29 4.11
C SER A 58 3.70 0.89 3.52
N VAL A 59 3.94 -0.14 4.35
CA VAL A 59 3.82 -1.54 3.95
C VAL A 59 2.39 -1.87 3.49
N ASP A 60 1.38 -1.40 4.23
CA ASP A 60 -0.03 -1.59 3.87
C ASP A 60 -0.40 -0.81 2.60
N GLY A 61 0.09 0.42 2.48
CA GLY A 61 -0.03 1.23 1.26
C GLY A 61 0.57 0.50 0.05
N GLY A 62 1.71 -0.17 0.24
CA GLY A 62 2.40 -0.91 -0.81
C GLY A 62 1.67 -2.16 -1.23
N LYS A 63 1.11 -2.92 -0.28
CA LYS A 63 0.23 -4.04 -0.59
C LYS A 63 -0.98 -3.59 -1.40
N LYS A 64 -1.61 -2.47 -1.03
CA LYS A 64 -2.73 -1.89 -1.77
C LYS A 64 -2.31 -1.47 -3.18
N ALA A 65 -1.17 -0.79 -3.33
CA ALA A 65 -0.62 -0.40 -4.61
C ALA A 65 -0.33 -1.62 -5.50
N PHE A 66 0.20 -2.70 -4.92
CA PHE A 66 0.49 -3.97 -5.62
C PHE A 66 -0.77 -4.60 -6.23
N GLU A 67 -1.90 -4.55 -5.53
CA GLU A 67 -3.18 -5.02 -6.03
C GLU A 67 -3.77 -4.05 -7.07
N GLN A 68 -3.71 -2.74 -6.81
CA GLN A 68 -4.28 -1.70 -7.69
C GLN A 68 -3.57 -1.61 -9.03
N LEU A 69 -2.24 -1.74 -9.04
CA LEU A 69 -1.41 -1.75 -10.24
C LEU A 69 -1.39 -3.13 -10.93
N ASN A 70 -2.23 -4.05 -10.45
CA ASN A 70 -2.43 -5.39 -11.00
C ASN A 70 -1.14 -6.25 -11.03
N CYS A 71 -0.19 -6.00 -10.13
CA CYS A 71 1.03 -6.81 -10.00
C CYS A 71 0.71 -8.28 -9.69
N ILE A 72 -0.44 -8.52 -9.02
CA ILE A 72 -0.99 -9.85 -8.68
C ILE A 72 -1.27 -10.76 -9.89
N GLN A 73 -1.35 -10.20 -11.10
CA GLN A 73 -1.57 -10.95 -12.32
C GLN A 73 -0.39 -11.88 -12.64
N CYS A 74 0.83 -11.45 -12.29
CA CYS A 74 2.07 -12.15 -12.58
C CYS A 74 2.85 -12.53 -11.31
N HIS A 75 2.60 -11.85 -10.19
CA HIS A 75 3.39 -12.01 -8.97
C HIS A 75 2.56 -12.47 -7.77
N LYS A 76 3.20 -13.31 -6.94
CA LYS A 76 2.85 -13.51 -5.52
C LYS A 76 3.99 -12.99 -4.67
N VAL A 77 3.71 -12.68 -3.41
CA VAL A 77 4.74 -12.29 -2.43
C VAL A 77 4.78 -13.36 -1.35
N LYS A 78 5.97 -13.90 -1.06
CA LYS A 78 6.14 -14.97 -0.06
C LYS A 78 5.60 -14.51 1.30
N GLY A 79 4.77 -15.36 1.90
CA GLY A 79 4.20 -15.10 3.23
C GLY A 79 3.10 -14.03 3.27
N VAL A 80 2.74 -13.42 2.14
CA VAL A 80 1.71 -12.36 2.10
C VAL A 80 0.50 -12.84 1.31
N GLN A 81 -0.68 -12.69 1.91
CA GLN A 81 -1.95 -12.93 1.24
C GLN A 81 -2.42 -11.67 0.52
N VAL A 82 -2.57 -11.76 -0.80
CA VAL A 82 -3.12 -10.71 -1.66
C VAL A 82 -4.39 -11.22 -2.32
N ALA A 83 -5.18 -10.31 -2.91
CA ALA A 83 -6.32 -10.70 -3.73
C ALA A 83 -5.92 -11.69 -4.85
N GLU A 84 -6.84 -12.58 -5.22
CA GLU A 84 -6.65 -13.39 -6.44
C GLU A 84 -6.82 -12.50 -7.68
N PRO A 85 -5.99 -12.68 -8.71
CA PRO A 85 -6.07 -11.93 -9.94
C PRO A 85 -7.33 -12.32 -10.70
N LYS A 86 -7.76 -11.38 -11.53
CA LYS A 86 -8.89 -11.58 -12.42
C LYS A 86 -8.44 -12.42 -13.61
N GLY A 87 -9.04 -13.59 -13.77
CA GLY A 87 -8.80 -14.48 -14.91
C GLY A 87 -7.57 -15.38 -14.75
N LYS A 88 -7.16 -16.02 -15.85
CA LYS A 88 -6.06 -16.97 -15.85
C LYS A 88 -4.71 -16.24 -15.80
N ARG A 89 -3.85 -16.65 -14.87
CA ARG A 89 -2.45 -16.23 -14.84
C ARG A 89 -1.72 -16.87 -16.03
N ARG A 90 -1.00 -16.06 -16.79
CA ARG A 90 -0.10 -16.54 -17.86
C ARG A 90 1.29 -16.87 -17.30
N LEU A 91 1.70 -16.21 -16.21
CA LEU A 91 2.95 -16.41 -15.51
C LEU A 91 2.69 -16.26 -14.00
N LEU A 92 3.46 -16.97 -13.18
CA LEU A 92 3.46 -16.78 -11.73
C LEU A 92 4.89 -16.80 -11.19
N LEU A 93 5.34 -15.65 -10.67
CA LEU A 93 6.63 -15.48 -9.99
C LEU A 93 6.41 -15.17 -8.52
N THR A 94 7.07 -15.90 -7.62
CA THR A 94 6.99 -15.61 -6.18
C THR A 94 8.14 -14.69 -5.76
N LEU A 95 7.81 -13.43 -5.49
CA LEU A 95 8.72 -12.42 -4.96
C LEU A 95 9.05 -12.71 -3.49
N GLY A 96 10.30 -12.45 -3.10
CA GLY A 96 10.79 -12.75 -1.76
C GLY A 96 11.00 -14.24 -1.49
N GLN A 97 10.78 -15.15 -2.45
CA GLN A 97 11.07 -16.58 -2.22
C GLN A 97 12.53 -16.93 -2.37
N GLU A 98 13.23 -16.27 -3.30
CA GLU A 98 14.66 -16.46 -3.57
C GLU A 98 15.26 -15.13 -4.06
N VAL A 99 16.51 -14.87 -3.68
CA VAL A 99 17.31 -13.73 -4.16
C VAL A 99 17.93 -14.09 -5.50
N ARG A 100 17.21 -13.87 -6.60
CA ARG A 100 17.70 -14.12 -7.97
C ARG A 100 18.20 -12.85 -8.65
N PHE A 101 17.29 -11.89 -8.83
CA PHE A 101 17.54 -10.65 -9.58
C PHE A 101 17.58 -9.43 -8.67
N VAL A 102 16.70 -9.39 -7.67
CA VAL A 102 16.66 -8.37 -6.64
C VAL A 102 17.56 -8.82 -5.49
N LYS A 103 18.77 -8.27 -5.41
CA LYS A 103 19.77 -8.57 -4.37
C LYS A 103 19.84 -7.49 -3.30
N ARG A 104 19.49 -6.26 -3.67
CA ARG A 104 19.62 -5.08 -2.83
C ARG A 104 18.37 -4.21 -2.94
N TYR A 105 18.19 -3.30 -2.00
CA TYR A 105 17.05 -2.37 -1.97
C TYR A 105 16.88 -1.57 -3.27
N GLU A 106 17.97 -1.06 -3.84
CA GLU A 106 17.98 -0.33 -5.10
C GLU A 106 17.50 -1.18 -6.29
N ASP A 107 17.69 -2.50 -6.24
CA ASP A 107 17.21 -3.42 -7.27
C ASP A 107 15.68 -3.51 -7.27
N LEU A 108 15.01 -3.31 -6.12
CA LEU A 108 13.54 -3.24 -6.08
C LEU A 108 13.05 -2.06 -6.90
N ILE A 109 13.70 -0.91 -6.73
CA ILE A 109 13.34 0.32 -7.43
C ILE A 109 13.56 0.12 -8.93
N LEU A 110 14.74 -0.38 -9.31
CA LEU A 110 15.08 -0.62 -10.71
C LEU A 110 14.17 -1.64 -11.37
N ALA A 111 13.81 -2.73 -10.67
CA ALA A 111 12.92 -3.75 -11.21
C ALA A 111 11.49 -3.24 -11.45
N ILE A 112 11.02 -2.28 -10.65
CA ILE A 112 9.69 -1.68 -10.82
C ILE A 112 9.70 -0.61 -11.92
N THR A 113 10.70 0.27 -11.93
CA THR A 113 10.75 1.43 -12.84
C THR A 113 11.35 1.11 -14.20
N ASN A 114 12.11 0.02 -14.32
CA ASN A 114 12.69 -0.46 -15.57
C ASN A 114 12.56 -1.99 -15.69
N PRO A 115 11.32 -2.52 -15.81
CA PRO A 115 11.07 -3.95 -15.82
C PRO A 115 11.67 -4.66 -17.06
N ARG A 116 12.00 -3.91 -18.12
CA ARG A 116 12.56 -4.44 -19.37
C ARG A 116 13.98 -4.98 -19.22
N HIS A 117 14.67 -4.69 -18.12
CA HIS A 117 16.09 -4.96 -17.98
C HIS A 117 16.43 -6.45 -17.72
N VAL A 118 15.45 -7.32 -17.46
CA VAL A 118 15.71 -8.73 -17.08
C VAL A 118 14.94 -9.71 -17.97
N ILE A 119 15.51 -10.06 -19.13
CA ILE A 119 15.09 -11.24 -19.90
C ILE A 119 15.93 -12.43 -19.41
N ASN A 120 15.34 -13.29 -18.58
CA ASN A 120 15.98 -14.54 -18.14
C ASN A 120 15.53 -15.75 -18.97
N GLU A 121 16.24 -16.87 -18.88
CA GLU A 121 15.93 -18.12 -19.60
C GLU A 121 14.53 -18.67 -19.23
N GLN A 122 14.10 -18.45 -17.99
CA GLN A 122 12.77 -18.86 -17.51
C GLN A 122 11.65 -18.09 -18.22
N TYR A 123 11.88 -16.81 -18.49
CA TYR A 123 10.99 -15.97 -19.28
C TYR A 123 10.96 -16.44 -20.74
N ARG A 124 12.12 -16.75 -21.33
CA ARG A 124 12.17 -17.35 -22.67
C ARG A 124 11.41 -18.67 -22.76
N SER A 125 11.47 -19.49 -21.71
CA SER A 125 10.82 -20.81 -21.69
C SER A 125 9.29 -20.79 -21.68
N ILE A 126 8.67 -19.66 -21.33
CA ILE A 126 7.21 -19.50 -21.32
C ILE A 126 6.67 -18.77 -22.56
N LEU A 127 7.55 -18.30 -23.45
CA LEU A 127 7.16 -17.63 -24.69
C LEU A 127 6.91 -18.66 -25.80
N THR A 128 5.94 -18.37 -26.65
CA THR A 128 5.71 -19.13 -27.88
C THR A 128 6.81 -18.84 -28.91
N GLN A 129 6.98 -19.75 -29.87
CA GLN A 129 7.97 -19.56 -30.95
C GLN A 129 7.69 -18.30 -31.78
N ALA A 130 6.42 -17.89 -31.91
CA ALA A 130 6.05 -16.65 -32.58
C ALA A 130 6.49 -15.39 -31.81
N GLU A 131 6.36 -15.40 -30.48
CA GLU A 131 6.83 -14.32 -29.59
C GLU A 131 8.36 -14.24 -29.57
N LEU A 132 9.06 -15.37 -29.62
CA LEU A 132 10.53 -15.40 -29.71
C LEU A 132 11.05 -14.81 -31.02
N ASN A 133 10.33 -15.02 -32.13
CA ASN A 133 10.73 -14.55 -33.47
C ASN A 133 10.39 -13.06 -33.72
N GLY A 134 9.41 -12.50 -33.00
CA GLY A 134 8.96 -11.11 -33.14
C GLY A 134 9.72 -10.09 -32.27
N GLY A 135 10.72 -10.53 -31.51
CA GLY A 135 11.38 -9.74 -30.48
C GLY A 135 10.77 -9.98 -29.09
N ILE A 136 11.63 -10.01 -28.06
CA ILE A 136 11.20 -10.30 -26.70
C ILE A 136 10.76 -9.00 -26.03
N GLU A 137 9.45 -8.75 -26.05
CA GLU A 137 8.87 -7.71 -25.20
C GLU A 137 8.68 -8.23 -23.77
N PRO A 138 8.96 -7.42 -22.74
CA PRO A 138 8.74 -7.80 -21.35
C PRO A 138 7.24 -7.83 -21.04
N MET A 139 6.81 -8.89 -20.34
CA MET A 139 5.42 -9.14 -20.01
C MET A 139 4.92 -8.25 -18.87
N MET A 140 5.85 -7.77 -18.03
CA MET A 140 5.54 -6.76 -17.04
C MET A 140 5.36 -5.42 -17.77
N PRO A 141 4.19 -4.77 -17.65
CA PRO A 141 3.94 -3.49 -18.29
C PRO A 141 4.84 -2.41 -17.72
N ASP A 142 5.10 -1.38 -18.51
CA ASP A 142 5.69 -0.16 -17.99
C ASP A 142 4.68 0.52 -17.05
N LEU A 143 5.13 0.85 -15.85
CA LEU A 143 4.32 1.47 -14.81
C LEU A 143 4.63 2.96 -14.67
N THR A 144 5.68 3.51 -15.30
CA THR A 144 6.15 4.88 -15.02
C THR A 144 5.12 5.96 -15.37
N ASP A 145 4.26 5.70 -16.35
CA ASP A 145 3.23 6.66 -16.79
C ASP A 145 1.93 6.60 -15.97
N HIS A 146 1.77 5.56 -15.14
CA HIS A 146 0.51 5.27 -14.45
C HIS A 146 0.65 5.06 -12.94
N MET A 147 1.88 4.87 -12.46
CA MET A 147 2.21 4.74 -11.04
C MET A 147 2.66 6.10 -10.49
N THR A 148 2.04 6.52 -9.39
CA THR A 148 2.47 7.71 -8.66
C THR A 148 3.77 7.46 -7.90
N ALA A 149 4.54 8.52 -7.65
CA ALA A 149 5.71 8.44 -6.76
C ALA A 149 5.35 7.87 -5.38
N ARG A 150 4.17 8.21 -4.86
CA ARG A 150 3.65 7.66 -3.60
C ARG A 150 3.51 6.13 -3.65
N GLN A 151 2.88 5.61 -4.71
CA GLN A 151 2.75 4.17 -4.91
C GLN A 151 4.10 3.48 -5.07
N LEU A 152 5.08 4.10 -5.73
CA LEU A 152 6.43 3.54 -5.82
C LEU A 152 7.09 3.43 -4.44
N VAL A 153 7.07 4.51 -3.66
CA VAL A 153 7.63 4.54 -2.29
C VAL A 153 6.98 3.46 -1.42
N ASP A 154 5.66 3.34 -1.51
CA ASP A 154 4.88 2.32 -0.81
C ASP A 154 5.21 0.89 -1.26
N LEU A 155 5.25 0.64 -2.57
CA LEU A 155 5.60 -0.66 -3.14
C LEU A 155 7.00 -1.13 -2.69
N VAL A 156 7.97 -0.21 -2.71
CA VAL A 156 9.34 -0.52 -2.33
C VAL A 156 9.39 -0.87 -0.84
N ALA A 157 8.69 -0.15 0.04
CA ALA A 157 8.61 -0.50 1.46
C ALA A 157 7.97 -1.87 1.69
N PHE A 158 6.87 -2.17 1.01
CA PHE A 158 6.18 -3.46 1.08
C PHE A 158 7.07 -4.62 0.63
N LEU A 159 7.73 -4.50 -0.52
CA LEU A 159 8.62 -5.54 -1.02
C LEU A 159 9.91 -5.64 -0.20
N ASN A 160 10.46 -4.53 0.28
CA ASN A 160 11.63 -4.52 1.17
C ASN A 160 11.36 -5.33 2.43
N SER A 161 10.20 -5.14 3.08
CA SER A 161 9.77 -5.96 4.22
C SER A 161 9.70 -7.44 3.84
N ALA A 162 9.03 -7.78 2.74
CA ALA A 162 8.89 -9.17 2.33
C ALA A 162 10.23 -9.87 2.06
N TYR A 163 11.17 -9.20 1.38
CA TYR A 163 12.51 -9.75 1.12
C TYR A 163 13.35 -9.82 2.40
N SER A 164 13.30 -8.78 3.23
CA SER A 164 14.04 -8.72 4.49
C SER A 164 13.65 -9.84 5.45
N ASP A 165 12.38 -10.20 5.52
CA ASP A 165 11.89 -11.22 6.43
C ASP A 165 12.19 -12.64 5.97
N SER A 166 12.45 -12.82 4.68
CA SER A 166 12.44 -14.13 4.05
C SER A 166 13.74 -14.55 3.38
N GLN A 167 14.71 -13.63 3.21
CA GLN A 167 15.93 -13.85 2.45
C GLN A 167 17.21 -13.36 3.15
N PRO A 168 18.12 -14.27 3.57
CA PRO A 168 19.38 -13.87 4.20
C PRO A 168 20.39 -13.22 3.23
N GLY A 169 20.22 -13.38 1.92
CA GLY A 169 21.11 -12.78 0.91
C GLY A 169 20.66 -11.41 0.39
N PHE A 170 19.57 -10.86 0.91
CA PHE A 170 19.03 -9.57 0.49
C PHE A 170 19.61 -8.44 1.35
N VAL A 171 20.23 -7.46 0.68
CA VAL A 171 20.83 -6.29 1.35
C VAL A 171 19.76 -5.22 1.55
N ASN A 172 19.23 -5.16 2.77
CA ASN A 172 18.35 -4.10 3.21
C ASN A 172 19.19 -3.00 3.88
N PRO A 173 19.17 -1.76 3.39
CA PRO A 173 19.96 -0.70 3.98
C PRO A 173 19.47 -0.36 5.40
N ASP A 174 18.21 -0.69 5.78
CA ASP A 174 17.62 -0.41 7.10
C ASP A 174 18.12 -1.34 8.21
N ARG A 175 18.92 -2.37 7.87
CA ARG A 175 19.62 -3.19 8.85
C ARG A 175 21.07 -2.75 8.90
N GLU A 176 21.51 -2.28 10.06
CA GLU A 176 22.92 -2.23 10.40
C GLU A 176 23.38 -3.68 10.60
N ASP A 177 24.31 -4.11 9.76
CA ASP A 177 24.98 -5.40 9.79
C ASP A 177 26.04 -5.50 10.91
#